data_AF-A0A7J6CH99-F1
#
_entry.id   AF-A0A7J6CH99-F1
#
_cell.length_a   1.000
_cell.length_b   1.000
_cell.length_c   1.000
_cell.angle_alpha   90.00
_cell.angle_beta   90.00
_cell.angle_gamma   90.00
#
_symmetry.space_group_name_H-M   'P 1'
#
loop_
_entity.id
_entity.type
_entity.pdbx_description
1 polymer ?
#
loop_
_entity_poly.entity_id
_entity_poly.type
_entity_poly.pdbx_seq_one_letter_code
_entity_poly.pdbx_strand_id
1 'polypeptide(L)'
;MKILHSDELKIAETTLYAHLPKSIKVYGFVFAMNRGKPHTLEVLVDTWPDFTTIIVRPDPNNNRAKDFMKKVTLYSTDEEVLRRMLAVEDAIDWSTYFLIGGCDLRHSPILKETAASRGVSIKGLSLVHLMTLTEPSHLPELITSELESRLSVLNESHANVVNKTWKFGGDDKGYRNILKLIRYFPTCCITDENNQPVSWVLLYDYCAMGMLHTQPEHRGKGYAKALVEQYMKETSIHRAKWIRDNGTKTMMEIFKEYPRLLDTPGMISQDFLILNPDSASKLTENWVPVFKDKILQFASREKQSLDLLSSVELMSAETQSDVALQVLPVVLPTSVYKIGRKTFKPTFIETRKAFIDIQPSGFRLEDYRNLAL
;
A
#
# COMPACT_ATOMS: atom_id res chain seq x y z
N MET A 1 -25.31 -14.99 -6.74
CA MET A 1 -24.54 -14.47 -5.59
C MET A 1 -24.06 -15.57 -4.65
N LYS A 2 -22.86 -15.42 -4.08
CA LYS A 2 -22.28 -16.28 -3.02
C LYS A 2 -21.66 -15.41 -1.91
N ILE A 3 -21.78 -15.84 -0.66
CA ILE A 3 -21.07 -15.25 0.50
C ILE A 3 -19.72 -15.95 0.65
N LEU A 4 -18.66 -15.17 0.89
CA LEU A 4 -17.30 -15.67 1.04
C LEU A 4 -16.92 -15.93 2.49
N HIS A 5 -16.19 -17.03 2.72
CA HIS A 5 -15.65 -17.39 4.03
C HIS A 5 -14.19 -17.87 3.96
N SER A 6 -13.44 -17.62 5.04
CA SER A 6 -12.11 -18.21 5.29
C SER A 6 -11.14 -18.13 4.10
N ASP A 7 -10.83 -19.25 3.43
CA ASP A 7 -9.86 -19.28 2.33
C ASP A 7 -10.34 -18.53 1.08
N GLU A 8 -11.65 -18.37 0.92
CA GLU A 8 -12.23 -17.60 -0.18
C GLU A 8 -11.90 -16.11 -0.01
N LEU A 9 -11.89 -15.59 1.23
CA LEU A 9 -11.49 -14.21 1.48
C LEU A 9 -10.00 -13.98 1.16
N LYS A 10 -9.14 -14.98 1.33
CA LYS A 10 -7.70 -14.88 0.97
C LYS A 10 -7.49 -14.81 -0.54
N ILE A 11 -8.28 -15.58 -1.30
CA ILE A 11 -8.26 -15.53 -2.76
C ILE A 11 -8.81 -14.18 -3.24
N ALA A 12 -9.94 -13.74 -2.70
CA ALA A 12 -10.54 -12.45 -3.04
C ALA A 12 -9.60 -11.27 -2.76
N GLU A 13 -8.86 -11.28 -1.64
CA GLU A 13 -7.83 -10.29 -1.34
C GLU A 13 -6.78 -10.21 -2.45
N THR A 14 -6.27 -11.36 -2.91
CA THR A 14 -5.24 -11.44 -3.95
C THR A 14 -5.75 -10.88 -5.28
N THR A 15 -6.97 -11.25 -5.68
CA THR A 15 -7.62 -10.72 -6.90
C THR A 15 -7.84 -9.21 -6.80
N LEU A 16 -8.35 -8.73 -5.67
CA LEU A 16 -8.59 -7.30 -5.44
C LEU A 16 -7.31 -6.49 -5.47
N TYR A 17 -6.20 -7.03 -4.96
CA TYR A 17 -4.91 -6.34 -4.96
C TYR A 17 -4.45 -5.93 -6.37
N ALA A 18 -4.66 -6.80 -7.37
CA ALA A 18 -4.31 -6.52 -8.77
C ALA A 18 -5.11 -5.35 -9.40
N HIS A 19 -6.18 -4.91 -8.73
CA HIS A 19 -7.06 -3.84 -9.20
C HIS A 19 -6.96 -2.54 -8.40
N LEU A 20 -5.94 -2.43 -7.54
CA LEU A 20 -5.64 -1.17 -6.87
C LEU A 20 -5.27 -0.08 -7.90
N PRO A 21 -5.62 1.20 -7.63
CA PRO A 21 -6.28 1.70 -6.41
C PRO A 21 -7.82 1.57 -6.45
N LYS A 22 -8.43 1.12 -7.55
CA LYS A 22 -9.91 1.12 -7.72
C LYS A 22 -10.63 0.22 -6.72
N SER A 23 -10.00 -0.90 -6.35
CA SER A 23 -10.54 -1.87 -5.39
C SER A 23 -10.29 -1.53 -3.92
N ILE A 24 -9.56 -0.44 -3.60
CA ILE A 24 -8.94 -0.22 -2.28
C ILE A 24 -9.91 -0.34 -1.10
N LYS A 25 -11.15 0.12 -1.25
CA LYS A 25 -12.12 0.07 -0.14
C LYS A 25 -12.57 -1.34 0.16
N VAL A 26 -12.90 -2.13 -0.86
CA VAL A 26 -13.26 -3.55 -0.69
C VAL A 26 -12.02 -4.31 -0.22
N TYR A 27 -10.88 -4.12 -0.89
CA TYR A 27 -9.61 -4.73 -0.53
C TYR A 27 -9.28 -4.52 0.95
N GLY A 28 -9.37 -3.28 1.44
CA GLY A 28 -9.05 -2.96 2.82
C GLY A 28 -9.92 -3.67 3.85
N PHE A 29 -11.22 -3.82 3.59
CA PHE A 29 -12.10 -4.60 4.48
C PHE A 29 -11.74 -6.09 4.46
N VAL A 30 -11.55 -6.68 3.28
CA VAL A 30 -11.18 -8.09 3.12
C VAL A 30 -9.81 -8.35 3.78
N PHE A 31 -8.85 -7.46 3.56
CA PHE A 31 -7.53 -7.48 4.18
C PHE A 31 -7.64 -7.49 5.71
N ALA A 32 -8.42 -6.57 6.29
CA ALA A 32 -8.63 -6.51 7.73
C ALA A 32 -9.31 -7.78 8.28
N MET A 33 -10.31 -8.34 7.57
CA MET A 33 -10.96 -9.60 7.94
C MET A 33 -9.98 -10.77 7.96
N ASN A 34 -9.13 -10.90 6.94
CA ASN A 34 -8.13 -11.96 6.85
C ASN A 34 -7.07 -11.89 7.97
N ARG A 35 -6.85 -10.72 8.58
CA ARG A 35 -6.01 -10.54 9.78
C ARG A 35 -6.80 -10.63 11.09
N GLY A 36 -8.04 -11.13 11.05
CA GLY A 36 -8.86 -11.34 12.24
C GLY A 36 -9.31 -10.05 12.95
N LYS A 37 -9.33 -8.90 12.25
CA LYS A 37 -9.82 -7.65 12.84
C LYS A 37 -11.31 -7.76 13.12
N PRO A 38 -11.81 -7.32 14.29
CA PRO A 38 -13.24 -7.39 14.61
C PRO A 38 -14.11 -6.64 13.59
N HIS A 39 -15.11 -7.32 13.03
CA HIS A 39 -16.04 -6.77 12.05
C HIS A 39 -17.47 -7.25 12.28
N THR A 40 -18.41 -6.56 11.63
CA THR A 40 -19.85 -6.88 11.59
C THR A 40 -20.36 -6.92 10.15
N LEU A 41 -19.47 -7.32 9.24
CA LEU A 41 -19.64 -7.24 7.80
C LEU A 41 -19.55 -8.64 7.18
N GLU A 42 -20.23 -8.84 6.06
CA GLU A 42 -20.08 -10.00 5.19
C GLU A 42 -19.66 -9.55 3.78
N VAL A 43 -19.11 -10.49 3.00
CA VAL A 43 -18.57 -10.26 1.66
C VAL A 43 -19.31 -11.15 0.67
N LEU A 44 -19.89 -10.54 -0.36
CA LEU A 44 -20.69 -11.22 -1.38
C LEU A 44 -20.07 -11.02 -2.75
N VAL A 45 -20.14 -12.05 -3.59
CA VAL A 45 -19.70 -12.04 -4.98
C VAL A 45 -20.79 -12.53 -5.92
N ASP A 46 -20.75 -12.15 -7.19
CA ASP A 46 -21.67 -12.64 -8.21
C ASP A 46 -21.45 -14.13 -8.50
N THR A 47 -20.19 -14.50 -8.73
CA THR A 47 -19.69 -15.83 -9.13
C THR A 47 -18.43 -16.17 -8.35
N TRP A 48 -17.96 -17.42 -8.40
CA TRP A 48 -16.76 -17.84 -7.68
C TRP A 48 -16.03 -18.97 -8.43
N PRO A 49 -14.69 -18.95 -8.52
CA PRO A 49 -13.74 -17.96 -7.96
C PRO A 49 -13.58 -16.67 -8.77
N ASP A 50 -13.95 -16.69 -10.05
CA ASP A 50 -13.71 -15.59 -11.00
C ASP A 50 -14.82 -14.52 -10.96
N PHE A 51 -15.01 -13.90 -9.78
CA PHE A 51 -16.01 -12.86 -9.60
C PHE A 51 -15.72 -11.60 -10.43
N THR A 52 -16.77 -10.95 -10.89
CA THR A 52 -16.70 -9.63 -11.56
C THR A 52 -17.25 -8.52 -10.69
N THR A 53 -18.07 -8.85 -9.70
CA THR A 53 -18.65 -7.90 -8.75
C THR A 53 -18.54 -8.45 -7.34
N ILE A 54 -18.09 -7.61 -6.43
CA ILE A 54 -17.93 -7.93 -5.01
C ILE A 54 -18.47 -6.78 -4.17
N ILE A 55 -19.26 -7.12 -3.15
CA ILE A 55 -19.95 -6.20 -2.26
C ILE A 55 -19.60 -6.57 -0.82
N VAL A 56 -19.21 -5.58 -0.03
CA VAL A 56 -19.08 -5.69 1.43
C VAL A 56 -20.23 -4.93 2.06
N ARG A 57 -21.01 -5.59 2.89
CA ARG A 57 -22.18 -5.01 3.55
C ARG A 57 -22.26 -5.42 5.02
N PRO A 58 -23.10 -4.76 5.84
CA PRO A 58 -23.37 -5.22 7.20
C PRO A 58 -24.01 -6.60 7.17
N ASP A 59 -23.47 -7.52 7.98
CA ASP A 59 -23.99 -8.89 8.09
C ASP A 59 -25.42 -8.84 8.70
N PRO A 60 -26.45 -9.28 7.96
CA PRO A 60 -27.83 -9.22 8.43
C PRO A 60 -28.10 -10.14 9.63
N ASN A 61 -27.27 -11.17 9.82
CA ASN A 61 -27.36 -12.11 10.93
C ASN A 61 -26.56 -11.64 12.16
N ASN A 62 -25.78 -10.57 12.03
CA ASN A 62 -25.00 -10.01 13.13
C ASN A 62 -25.72 -8.84 13.79
N ASN A 63 -26.34 -9.09 14.95
CA ASN A 63 -27.06 -8.04 15.69
C ASN A 63 -26.19 -6.82 16.06
N ARG A 64 -24.86 -6.98 16.21
CA ARG A 64 -23.96 -5.85 16.49
C ARG A 64 -23.83 -4.89 15.30
N ALA A 65 -24.19 -5.30 14.08
CA ALA A 65 -24.21 -4.41 12.92
C ALA A 65 -25.13 -3.20 13.13
N LYS A 66 -26.18 -3.33 13.96
CA LYS A 66 -27.13 -2.26 14.30
C LYS A 66 -26.50 -1.13 15.13
N ASP A 67 -25.39 -1.41 15.81
CA ASP A 67 -24.68 -0.44 16.66
C ASP A 67 -23.93 0.61 15.84
N PHE A 68 -23.70 0.33 14.55
CA PHE A 68 -22.94 1.16 13.63
C PHE A 68 -23.82 1.76 12.52
N MET A 69 -23.28 2.75 11.82
CA MET A 69 -23.89 3.24 10.59
C MET A 69 -23.79 2.15 9.52
N LYS A 70 -24.91 1.80 8.87
CA LYS A 70 -24.91 0.85 7.76
C LYS A 70 -24.08 1.42 6.61
N LYS A 71 -23.00 0.71 6.25
CA LYS A 71 -22.09 1.08 5.17
C LYS A 71 -21.95 -0.09 4.22
N VAL A 72 -22.12 0.17 2.94
CA VAL A 72 -21.86 -0.77 1.85
C VAL A 72 -20.70 -0.24 1.04
N THR A 73 -19.79 -1.10 0.61
CA THR A 73 -18.79 -0.78 -0.40
C THR A 73 -18.78 -1.86 -1.46
N LEU A 74 -18.41 -1.52 -2.68
CA LEU A 74 -18.44 -2.44 -3.81
C LEU A 74 -17.30 -2.15 -4.77
N TYR A 75 -16.91 -3.19 -5.49
CA TYR A 75 -16.00 -3.14 -6.62
C TYR A 75 -16.60 -3.99 -7.74
N SER A 76 -16.59 -3.47 -8.96
CA SER A 76 -17.13 -4.20 -10.11
C SER A 76 -16.38 -3.87 -11.39
N THR A 77 -16.18 -4.88 -12.22
CA THR A 77 -15.70 -4.77 -13.61
C THR A 77 -16.81 -4.96 -14.64
N ASP A 78 -18.02 -5.36 -14.21
CA ASP A 78 -19.17 -5.66 -15.07
C ASP A 78 -20.43 -4.97 -14.55
N GLU A 79 -20.89 -3.96 -15.29
CA GLU A 79 -22.01 -3.11 -14.93
C GLU A 79 -23.37 -3.83 -14.98
N GLU A 80 -23.53 -4.83 -15.84
CA GLU A 80 -24.77 -5.60 -15.96
C GLU A 80 -24.89 -6.58 -14.80
N VAL A 81 -23.78 -7.20 -14.40
CA VAL A 81 -23.71 -8.03 -13.19
C VAL A 81 -23.97 -7.17 -11.95
N LEU A 82 -23.34 -5.99 -11.84
CA LEU A 82 -23.59 -5.07 -10.74
C LEU A 82 -25.08 -4.68 -10.66
N ARG A 83 -25.68 -4.31 -11.78
CA ARG A 83 -27.11 -3.98 -11.88
C ARG A 83 -27.98 -5.13 -11.37
N ARG A 84 -27.72 -6.37 -11.83
CA ARG A 84 -28.45 -7.57 -11.37
C ARG A 84 -28.29 -7.79 -9.86
N MET A 85 -27.07 -7.70 -9.33
CA MET A 85 -26.84 -7.89 -7.89
C MET A 85 -27.58 -6.86 -7.04
N LEU A 86 -27.59 -5.59 -7.47
CA LEU A 86 -28.25 -4.50 -6.75
C LEU A 86 -29.78 -4.54 -6.86
N ALA A 87 -30.32 -4.93 -8.02
CA ALA A 87 -31.75 -4.84 -8.32
C ALA A 87 -32.52 -6.14 -8.13
N VAL A 88 -31.88 -7.32 -8.26
CA VAL A 88 -32.55 -8.63 -8.29
C VAL A 88 -32.11 -9.52 -7.13
N GLU A 89 -30.82 -9.58 -6.82
CA GLU A 89 -30.28 -10.56 -5.86
C GLU A 89 -30.24 -10.08 -4.41
N ASP A 90 -30.97 -9.00 -4.10
CA ASP A 90 -31.05 -8.34 -2.79
C ASP A 90 -29.67 -8.25 -2.08
N ALA A 91 -28.64 -7.90 -2.87
CA ALA A 91 -27.29 -7.71 -2.34
C ALA A 91 -27.21 -6.52 -1.37
N ILE A 92 -28.20 -5.63 -1.37
CA ILE A 92 -28.32 -4.52 -0.42
C ILE A 92 -29.75 -4.44 0.11
N ASP A 93 -29.88 -4.20 1.41
CA ASP A 93 -31.16 -3.87 2.05
C ASP A 93 -31.54 -2.40 1.78
N TRP A 94 -32.28 -2.19 0.69
CA TRP A 94 -32.79 -0.89 0.26
C TRP A 94 -33.90 -0.32 1.16
N SER A 95 -34.43 -1.10 2.11
CA SER A 95 -35.53 -0.66 2.99
C SER A 95 -35.06 0.23 4.15
N THR A 96 -33.75 0.35 4.35
CA THR A 96 -33.17 1.09 5.46
C THR A 96 -32.20 2.17 4.98
N TYR A 97 -31.91 3.12 5.85
CA TYR A 97 -30.86 4.11 5.57
C TYR A 97 -29.47 3.46 5.62
N PHE A 98 -28.68 3.63 4.57
CA PHE A 98 -27.29 3.21 4.49
C PHE A 98 -26.44 4.17 3.64
N LEU A 99 -25.13 4.04 3.79
CA LEU A 99 -24.15 4.78 3.00
C LEU A 99 -23.44 3.84 2.02
N ILE A 100 -23.26 4.29 0.78
CA ILE A 100 -22.34 3.64 -0.16
C ILE A 100 -21.00 4.36 -0.08
N GLY A 101 -19.96 3.66 0.39
CA GLY A 101 -18.62 4.20 0.57
C GLY A 101 -17.66 3.73 -0.52
N GLY A 102 -16.98 4.68 -1.17
CA GLY A 102 -15.88 4.37 -2.12
C GLY A 102 -16.29 3.61 -3.37
N CYS A 103 -17.52 3.84 -3.84
CA CYS A 103 -17.93 3.41 -5.16
C CYS A 103 -17.28 4.31 -6.23
N ASP A 104 -16.86 3.72 -7.34
CA ASP A 104 -16.40 4.46 -8.51
C ASP A 104 -17.55 5.33 -9.06
N LEU A 105 -17.23 6.58 -9.43
CA LEU A 105 -18.20 7.54 -9.94
C LEU A 105 -18.92 7.00 -11.19
N ARG A 106 -18.25 6.14 -11.96
CA ARG A 106 -18.82 5.51 -13.16
C ARG A 106 -20.09 4.72 -12.89
N HIS A 107 -20.23 4.13 -11.70
CA HIS A 107 -21.42 3.37 -11.31
C HIS A 107 -22.54 4.24 -10.74
N SER A 108 -22.34 5.57 -10.63
CA SER A 108 -23.37 6.48 -10.13
C SER A 108 -24.70 6.43 -10.90
N PRO A 109 -24.72 6.31 -12.25
CA PRO A 109 -25.97 6.17 -12.99
C PRO A 109 -26.74 4.91 -12.59
N ILE A 110 -26.07 3.76 -12.50
CA ILE A 110 -26.66 2.48 -12.09
C ILE A 110 -27.25 2.58 -10.70
N LEU A 111 -26.51 3.14 -9.74
CA LEU A 111 -26.99 3.34 -8.37
C LEU A 111 -28.23 4.24 -8.30
N LYS A 112 -28.28 5.31 -9.08
CA LYS A 112 -29.44 6.22 -9.16
C LYS A 112 -30.65 5.53 -9.76
N GLU A 113 -30.45 4.78 -10.85
CA GLU A 113 -31.51 4.05 -11.52
C GLU A 113 -32.08 2.94 -10.63
N THR A 114 -31.20 2.14 -9.98
CA THR A 114 -31.64 1.12 -9.04
C THR A 114 -32.40 1.72 -7.86
N ALA A 115 -31.88 2.81 -7.26
CA ALA A 115 -32.58 3.50 -6.17
C ALA A 115 -33.96 4.00 -6.61
N ALA A 116 -34.07 4.63 -7.79
CA ALA A 116 -35.34 5.09 -8.35
C ALA A 116 -36.33 3.94 -8.58
N SER A 117 -35.87 2.80 -9.13
CA SER A 117 -36.70 1.60 -9.33
C SER A 117 -37.23 1.00 -8.02
N ARG A 118 -36.51 1.23 -6.91
CA ARG A 118 -36.89 0.81 -5.55
C ARG A 118 -37.64 1.91 -4.78
N GLY A 119 -37.94 3.06 -5.41
CA GLY A 119 -38.64 4.18 -4.77
C GLY A 119 -37.81 4.93 -3.71
N VAL A 120 -36.48 4.78 -3.72
CA VAL A 120 -35.55 5.37 -2.74
C VAL A 120 -34.83 6.57 -3.36
N SER A 121 -34.68 7.63 -2.58
CA SER A 121 -33.85 8.78 -2.99
C SER A 121 -32.37 8.56 -2.62
N ILE A 122 -31.47 8.91 -3.55
CA ILE A 122 -30.03 8.88 -3.30
C ILE A 122 -29.45 10.28 -3.42
N LYS A 123 -28.57 10.65 -2.49
CA LYS A 123 -27.86 11.93 -2.48
C LYS A 123 -26.35 11.71 -2.45
N GLY A 124 -25.64 12.35 -3.37
CA GLY A 124 -24.18 12.42 -3.31
C GLY A 124 -23.75 13.33 -2.15
N LEU A 125 -22.92 12.81 -1.23
CA LEU A 125 -22.45 13.55 -0.06
C LEU A 125 -21.08 14.21 -0.27
N SER A 126 -20.14 13.48 -0.88
CA SER A 126 -18.77 13.94 -1.07
C SER A 126 -18.13 13.17 -2.22
N LEU A 127 -17.41 13.87 -3.08
CA LEU A 127 -16.41 13.27 -3.95
C LEU A 127 -15.11 13.11 -3.15
N VAL A 128 -14.48 11.95 -3.22
CA VAL A 128 -13.25 11.64 -2.49
C VAL A 128 -12.16 11.33 -3.51
N HIS A 129 -11.00 11.95 -3.36
CA HIS A 129 -9.82 11.64 -4.15
C HIS A 129 -8.93 10.69 -3.34
N LEU A 130 -8.67 9.52 -3.91
CA LEU A 130 -7.73 8.56 -3.33
C LEU A 130 -6.32 9.00 -3.72
N MET A 131 -5.52 9.31 -2.71
CA MET A 131 -4.10 9.62 -2.90
C MET A 131 -3.31 8.39 -2.48
N THR A 132 -2.40 7.96 -3.34
CA THR A 132 -1.44 6.90 -3.02
C THR A 132 -0.06 7.52 -3.03
N LEU A 133 0.70 7.28 -1.96
CA LEU A 133 2.11 7.60 -1.98
C LEU A 133 2.86 6.37 -2.48
N THR A 134 3.11 6.47 -3.77
CA THR A 134 4.29 6.10 -4.51
C THR A 134 5.57 5.70 -3.74
N GLU A 135 6.54 6.55 -4.02
CA GLU A 135 7.82 6.82 -3.38
C GLU A 135 7.68 7.37 -1.96
N PRO A 136 7.96 6.57 -0.93
CA PRO A 136 8.06 7.09 0.42
C PRO A 136 9.34 7.92 0.63
N SER A 137 10.33 7.80 -0.27
CA SER A 137 11.55 8.64 -0.33
C SER A 137 11.24 10.12 -0.58
N HIS A 138 10.04 10.43 -1.13
CA HIS A 138 9.54 11.79 -1.33
C HIS A 138 9.00 12.44 -0.06
N LEU A 139 8.94 11.69 1.05
CA LEU A 139 8.62 12.26 2.36
C LEU A 139 9.87 12.98 2.89
N PRO A 140 9.86 14.32 3.01
CA PRO A 140 10.97 15.02 3.63
C PRO A 140 11.06 14.62 5.12
N GLU A 141 12.28 14.53 5.66
CA GLU A 141 12.46 14.41 7.10
C GLU A 141 12.08 15.73 7.77
N LEU A 142 10.87 15.80 8.33
CA LEU A 142 10.39 17.00 9.03
C LEU A 142 10.14 16.79 10.52
N ILE A 143 10.38 15.58 11.04
CA ILE A 143 10.19 15.34 12.46
C ILE A 143 11.44 15.83 13.18
N THR A 144 11.32 17.01 13.78
CA THR A 144 12.33 17.54 14.68
C THR A 144 12.32 16.74 15.98
N SER A 145 13.44 16.71 16.71
CA SER A 145 13.54 16.06 18.02
C SER A 145 12.48 16.57 19.01
N GLU A 146 12.10 17.85 18.90
CA GLU A 146 10.99 18.44 19.68
C GLU A 146 9.66 17.76 19.36
N LEU A 147 9.37 17.54 18.08
CA LEU A 147 8.11 16.93 17.67
C LEU A 147 8.07 15.44 18.00
N GLU A 148 9.20 14.73 17.88
CA GLU A 148 9.33 13.31 18.27
C GLU A 148 8.93 13.10 19.73
N SER A 149 9.33 14.00 20.64
CA SER A 149 9.00 13.92 22.07
C SER A 149 7.51 14.05 22.40
N ARG A 150 6.71 14.56 21.45
CA ARG A 150 5.27 14.83 21.60
C ARG A 150 4.39 13.86 20.80
N LEU A 151 5.00 12.94 20.07
CA LEU A 151 4.28 11.89 19.35
C LEU A 151 3.71 10.88 20.35
N SER A 152 2.47 10.49 20.12
CA SER A 152 1.78 9.50 20.94
C SER A 152 0.71 8.78 20.11
N VAL A 153 -0.03 7.89 20.77
CA VAL A 153 -1.17 7.18 20.19
C VAL A 153 -2.47 7.68 20.81
N LEU A 154 -3.56 7.63 20.05
CA LEU A 154 -4.87 7.89 20.63
C LEU A 154 -5.28 6.73 21.54
N ASN A 155 -5.96 7.06 22.64
CA ASN A 155 -6.61 6.10 23.51
C ASN A 155 -8.11 6.44 23.63
N GLU A 156 -8.87 5.61 24.35
CA GLU A 156 -10.33 5.73 24.42
C GLU A 156 -10.82 7.07 24.98
N SER A 157 -10.05 7.71 25.87
CA SER A 157 -10.42 9.04 26.40
C SER A 157 -10.46 10.12 25.31
N HIS A 158 -9.71 9.92 24.22
CA HIS A 158 -9.66 10.85 23.09
C HIS A 158 -10.80 10.65 22.09
N ALA A 159 -11.61 9.60 22.20
CA ALA A 159 -12.67 9.31 21.23
C ALA A 159 -13.70 10.45 21.14
N ASN A 160 -13.98 11.13 22.26
CA ASN A 160 -14.94 12.23 22.29
C ASN A 160 -14.48 13.45 21.49
N VAL A 161 -13.20 13.85 21.61
CA VAL A 161 -12.67 14.99 20.87
C VAL A 161 -12.65 14.69 19.37
N VAL A 162 -12.23 13.48 18.98
CA VAL A 162 -12.26 13.05 17.57
C VAL A 162 -13.69 13.04 17.03
N ASN A 163 -14.67 12.56 17.81
CA ASN A 163 -16.08 12.52 17.39
C ASN A 163 -16.67 13.91 17.19
N LYS A 164 -16.40 14.85 18.10
CA LYS A 164 -16.90 16.22 18.00
C LYS A 164 -16.28 16.99 16.83
N THR A 165 -15.02 16.72 16.52
CA THR A 165 -14.28 17.46 15.50
C THR A 165 -14.45 16.89 14.09
N TRP A 166 -14.81 15.61 13.97
CA TRP A 166 -15.01 14.99 12.66
C TRP A 166 -16.32 15.45 12.01
N LYS A 167 -16.25 15.87 10.74
CA LYS A 167 -17.41 16.38 9.97
C LYS A 167 -18.60 15.41 9.84
N PHE A 168 -18.37 14.12 10.05
CA PHE A 168 -19.41 13.07 10.03
C PHE A 168 -19.60 12.42 11.41
N GLY A 169 -19.00 12.99 12.45
CA GLY A 169 -19.19 12.58 13.83
C GLY A 169 -20.28 13.39 14.52
N GLY A 170 -20.23 13.41 15.85
CA GLY A 170 -21.16 14.15 16.70
C GLY A 170 -22.34 13.33 17.23
N ASP A 171 -22.50 12.09 16.76
CA ASP A 171 -23.51 11.15 17.24
C ASP A 171 -22.88 9.91 17.94
N ASP A 172 -23.73 9.09 18.57
CA ASP A 172 -23.31 7.88 19.28
C ASP A 172 -22.72 6.82 18.34
N LYS A 173 -23.23 6.74 17.11
CA LYS A 173 -22.73 5.78 16.10
C LYS A 173 -21.34 6.17 15.63
N GLY A 174 -21.08 7.45 15.42
CA GLY A 174 -19.79 8.04 15.13
C GLY A 174 -18.80 7.79 16.26
N TYR A 175 -19.22 8.03 17.50
CA TYR A 175 -18.42 7.75 18.70
C TYR A 175 -18.00 6.27 18.77
N ARG A 176 -18.96 5.33 18.63
CA ARG A 176 -18.67 3.88 18.64
C ARG A 176 -17.74 3.47 17.50
N ASN A 177 -17.92 4.05 16.31
CA ASN A 177 -17.04 3.80 15.18
C ASN A 177 -15.60 4.27 15.49
N ILE A 178 -15.43 5.48 16.02
CA ILE A 178 -14.12 6.02 16.39
C ILE A 178 -13.47 5.18 17.49
N LEU A 179 -14.22 4.76 18.50
CA LEU A 179 -13.74 3.89 19.56
C LEU A 179 -13.24 2.54 19.01
N LYS A 180 -13.97 1.95 18.06
CA LYS A 180 -13.51 0.75 17.32
C LYS A 180 -12.19 1.01 16.59
N LEU A 181 -12.05 2.15 15.91
CA LEU A 181 -10.82 2.49 15.19
C LEU A 181 -9.63 2.63 16.15
N ILE A 182 -9.79 3.38 17.23
CA ILE A 182 -8.75 3.58 18.26
C ILE A 182 -8.31 2.26 18.90
N ARG A 183 -9.26 1.35 19.18
CA ARG A 183 -8.95 0.07 19.84
C ARG A 183 -8.21 -0.93 18.96
N TYR A 184 -8.55 -0.98 17.66
CA TYR A 184 -8.16 -2.11 16.81
C TYR A 184 -7.26 -1.73 15.64
N PHE A 185 -7.09 -0.44 15.37
CA PHE A 185 -6.31 0.07 14.26
C PHE A 185 -5.26 1.07 14.75
N PRO A 186 -4.10 1.20 14.06
CA PRO A 186 -3.07 2.12 14.52
C PRO A 186 -3.54 3.57 14.41
N THR A 187 -3.10 4.39 15.35
CA THR A 187 -3.39 5.82 15.41
C THR A 187 -2.11 6.55 15.76
N CYS A 188 -2.00 7.81 15.38
CA CYS A 188 -0.89 8.66 15.77
C CYS A 188 -1.41 10.06 16.09
N CYS A 189 -0.90 10.67 17.14
CA CYS A 189 -1.22 12.03 17.51
C CYS A 189 0.01 12.79 18.00
N ILE A 190 -0.08 14.12 17.95
CA ILE A 190 0.82 15.04 18.64
C ILE A 190 0.04 15.59 19.82
N THR A 191 0.65 15.56 21.01
CA THR A 191 0.04 16.08 22.23
C THR A 191 0.59 17.47 22.61
N ASP A 192 -0.16 18.20 23.43
CA ASP A 192 0.36 19.35 24.18
C ASP A 192 1.09 18.90 25.47
N GLU A 193 1.50 19.88 26.28
CA GLU A 193 2.15 19.69 27.58
C GLU A 193 1.25 18.97 28.60
N ASN A 194 -0.07 18.97 28.40
CA ASN A 194 -1.07 18.32 29.25
C ASN A 194 -1.47 16.93 28.70
N ASN A 195 -0.69 16.38 27.76
CA ASN A 195 -0.96 15.12 27.07
C ASN A 195 -2.30 15.09 26.30
N GLN A 196 -2.86 16.25 25.93
CA GLN A 196 -4.07 16.32 25.12
C GLN A 196 -3.73 16.32 23.63
N PRO A 197 -4.45 15.56 22.78
CA PRO A 197 -4.17 15.51 21.36
C PRO A 197 -4.53 16.82 20.66
N VAL A 198 -3.54 17.47 20.06
CA VAL A 198 -3.70 18.73 19.30
C VAL A 198 -3.70 18.50 17.78
N SER A 199 -3.15 17.37 17.34
CA SER A 199 -3.24 16.90 15.96
C SER A 199 -3.25 15.37 15.95
N TRP A 200 -3.99 14.75 15.03
CA TRP A 200 -4.08 13.28 14.97
C TRP A 200 -4.42 12.76 13.59
N VAL A 201 -4.13 11.48 13.37
CA VAL A 201 -4.54 10.67 12.22
C VAL A 201 -4.96 9.27 12.69
N LEU A 202 -5.98 8.70 12.07
CA LEU A 202 -6.46 7.35 12.32
C LEU A 202 -6.38 6.51 11.04
N LEU A 203 -6.40 5.20 11.20
CA LEU A 203 -6.73 4.29 10.10
C LEU A 203 -8.23 3.99 10.12
N TYR A 204 -8.87 4.07 8.97
CA TYR A 204 -10.19 3.47 8.79
C TYR A 204 -10.12 1.94 8.84
N ASP A 205 -11.27 1.31 9.03
CA ASP A 205 -11.42 -0.15 9.05
C ASP A 205 -11.27 -0.82 7.66
N TYR A 206 -11.05 -0.01 6.62
CA TYR A 206 -10.59 -0.42 5.29
C TYR A 206 -9.14 0.01 5.01
N CYS A 207 -8.32 0.19 6.06
CA CYS A 207 -6.88 0.40 5.98
C CYS A 207 -6.40 1.67 5.25
N ALA A 208 -7.28 2.64 5.00
CA ALA A 208 -6.88 3.96 4.53
C ALA A 208 -6.65 4.93 5.70
N MET A 209 -5.62 5.77 5.60
CA MET A 209 -5.43 6.89 6.53
C MET A 209 -6.60 7.87 6.42
N GLY A 210 -7.02 8.41 7.56
CA GLY A 210 -8.19 9.25 7.61
C GLY A 210 -8.39 9.95 8.93
N MET A 211 -9.46 10.75 8.98
CA MET A 211 -9.77 11.61 10.13
C MET A 211 -8.58 12.49 10.57
N LEU A 212 -7.67 12.79 9.64
CA LEU A 212 -6.55 13.69 9.86
C LEU A 212 -7.09 15.06 10.28
N HIS A 213 -6.64 15.54 11.42
CA HIS A 213 -7.06 16.83 11.95
C HIS A 213 -5.94 17.49 12.74
N THR A 214 -5.89 18.82 12.66
CA THR A 214 -5.10 19.68 13.54
C THR A 214 -6.03 20.75 14.08
N GLN A 215 -6.08 20.87 15.41
CA GLN A 215 -6.88 21.87 16.10
C GLN A 215 -6.57 23.27 15.55
N PRO A 216 -7.58 24.16 15.37
CA PRO A 216 -7.41 25.47 14.73
C PRO A 216 -6.19 26.26 15.21
N GLU A 217 -5.99 26.33 16.53
CA GLU A 217 -4.92 27.05 17.23
C GLU A 217 -3.51 26.41 17.08
N HIS A 218 -3.44 25.19 16.54
CA HIS A 218 -2.20 24.47 16.24
C HIS A 218 -1.90 24.35 14.74
N ARG A 219 -2.71 24.97 13.87
CA ARG A 219 -2.49 24.96 12.41
C ARG A 219 -1.28 25.81 12.01
N GLY A 220 -0.74 25.53 10.82
CA GLY A 220 0.44 26.21 10.28
C GLY A 220 1.78 25.73 10.87
N LYS A 221 1.76 24.78 11.80
CA LYS A 221 2.95 24.24 12.49
C LYS A 221 3.52 22.96 11.86
N GLY A 222 3.01 22.53 10.69
CA GLY A 222 3.46 21.31 10.01
C GLY A 222 2.99 19.97 10.61
N TYR A 223 2.25 19.98 11.72
CA TYR A 223 1.84 18.77 12.46
C TYR A 223 1.13 17.70 11.62
N ALA A 224 0.19 18.10 10.76
CA ALA A 224 -0.51 17.15 9.90
C ALA A 224 0.44 16.39 8.96
N LYS A 225 1.44 17.09 8.42
CA LYS A 225 2.45 16.50 7.53
C LYS A 225 3.36 15.54 8.30
N ALA A 226 3.86 15.97 9.45
CA ALA A 226 4.71 15.15 10.31
C ALA A 226 4.00 13.87 10.81
N LEU A 227 2.69 13.94 11.11
CA LEU A 227 1.92 12.75 11.47
C LEU A 227 1.82 11.75 10.33
N VAL A 228 1.58 12.21 9.10
CA VAL A 228 1.55 11.33 7.92
C VAL A 228 2.92 10.69 7.69
N GLU A 229 3.99 11.48 7.81
CA GLU A 229 5.37 11.01 7.67
C GLU A 229 5.74 9.97 8.74
N GLN A 230 5.43 10.26 10.01
CA GLN A 230 5.66 9.34 11.10
C GLN A 230 4.90 8.03 10.91
N TYR A 231 3.63 8.12 10.52
CA TYR A 231 2.80 6.95 10.28
C TYR A 231 3.40 6.06 9.18
N MET A 232 3.92 6.67 8.11
CA MET A 232 4.64 5.96 7.05
C MET A 232 5.95 5.33 7.56
N LYS A 233 6.75 6.07 8.35
CA LYS A 233 7.98 5.55 8.98
C LYS A 233 7.71 4.35 9.89
N GLU A 234 6.67 4.42 10.72
CA GLU A 234 6.29 3.31 11.61
C GLU A 234 5.88 2.05 10.85
N THR A 235 5.20 2.18 9.70
CA THR A 235 4.89 1.00 8.87
C THR A 235 6.15 0.30 8.33
N SER A 236 7.20 1.06 8.01
CA SER A 236 8.51 0.53 7.61
C SER A 236 9.16 -0.24 8.77
N ILE A 237 9.25 0.39 9.95
CA ILE A 237 9.85 -0.23 11.15
C ILE A 237 9.09 -1.49 11.55
N HIS A 238 7.75 -1.44 11.52
CA HIS A 238 6.89 -2.58 11.84
C HIS A 238 7.12 -3.75 10.90
N ARG A 239 7.16 -3.50 9.59
CA ARG A 239 7.46 -4.51 8.57
C ARG A 239 8.84 -5.13 8.78
N ALA A 240 9.86 -4.30 8.98
CA ALA A 240 11.22 -4.77 9.23
C ALA A 240 11.31 -5.63 10.50
N LYS A 241 10.61 -5.22 11.58
CA LYS A 241 10.51 -6.02 12.80
C LYS A 241 9.80 -7.34 12.56
N TRP A 242 8.66 -7.34 11.91
CA TRP A 242 7.92 -8.58 11.60
C TRP A 242 8.77 -9.53 10.77
N ILE A 243 9.50 -9.04 9.75
CA ILE A 243 10.40 -9.87 8.94
C ILE A 243 11.48 -10.51 9.81
N ARG A 244 12.08 -9.76 10.75
CA ARG A 244 13.06 -10.30 11.70
C ARG A 244 12.45 -11.35 12.62
N ASP A 245 11.31 -11.03 13.22
CA ASP A 245 10.59 -11.90 14.16
C ASP A 245 10.05 -13.16 13.46
N ASN A 246 9.91 -13.12 12.13
CA ASN A 246 9.45 -14.22 11.26
C ASN A 246 10.54 -14.64 10.27
N GLY A 247 11.81 -14.67 10.68
CA GLY A 247 12.97 -14.93 9.80
C GLY A 247 13.00 -16.29 9.07
N THR A 248 12.05 -17.19 9.36
CA THR A 248 11.84 -18.46 8.65
C THR A 248 10.91 -18.33 7.44
N LYS A 249 10.22 -17.19 7.29
CA LYS A 249 9.32 -16.92 6.17
C LYS A 249 10.12 -16.71 4.88
N THR A 250 9.68 -17.38 3.82
CA THR A 250 10.23 -17.16 2.48
C THR A 250 9.91 -15.73 2.02
N MET A 251 10.71 -15.21 1.07
CA MET A 251 10.42 -13.91 0.45
C MET A 251 9.00 -13.85 -0.13
N MET A 252 8.49 -14.95 -0.70
CA MET A 252 7.10 -15.02 -1.19
C MET A 252 6.06 -14.88 -0.07
N GLU A 253 6.30 -15.47 1.10
CA GLU A 253 5.40 -15.31 2.25
C GLU A 253 5.50 -13.90 2.85
N ILE A 254 6.70 -13.31 2.90
CA ILE A 254 6.90 -11.91 3.31
C ILE A 254 6.14 -10.98 2.35
N PHE A 255 6.25 -11.21 1.04
CA PHE A 255 5.54 -10.46 0.01
C PHE A 255 4.04 -10.74 -0.02
N LYS A 256 3.56 -11.80 0.63
CA LYS A 256 2.13 -12.02 0.81
C LYS A 256 1.59 -11.24 2.00
N GLU A 257 2.38 -11.13 3.08
CA GLU A 257 1.99 -10.39 4.28
C GLU A 257 2.14 -8.87 4.11
N TYR A 258 3.26 -8.46 3.53
CA TYR A 258 3.57 -7.09 3.15
C TYR A 258 3.76 -7.05 1.63
N PRO A 259 2.65 -7.09 0.86
CA PRO A 259 2.71 -6.98 -0.58
C PRO A 259 3.59 -5.82 -1.00
N ARG A 260 4.52 -6.18 -1.90
CA ARG A 260 5.61 -5.31 -2.31
C ARG A 260 5.03 -4.06 -2.95
N LEU A 261 5.56 -2.93 -2.55
CA LEU A 261 5.61 -1.72 -3.36
C LEU A 261 6.63 -1.88 -4.52
N LEU A 262 6.74 -3.03 -5.17
CA LEU A 262 7.70 -3.19 -6.27
C LEU A 262 7.21 -2.58 -7.59
N ASP A 263 5.97 -2.10 -7.64
CA ASP A 263 5.45 -1.22 -8.70
C ASP A 263 5.39 0.24 -8.25
N THR A 264 6.10 0.53 -7.17
CA THR A 264 5.93 1.75 -6.42
C THR A 264 7.34 2.21 -6.11
N PRO A 265 7.96 2.91 -7.09
CA PRO A 265 9.33 3.36 -6.98
C PRO A 265 9.61 3.89 -5.56
N GLY A 266 10.79 3.63 -4.96
CA GLY A 266 11.23 4.38 -3.76
C GLY A 266 11.16 3.78 -2.38
N MET A 267 10.31 2.78 -2.18
CA MET A 267 10.09 2.25 -0.84
C MET A 267 11.33 1.53 -0.31
N ILE A 268 12.12 0.89 -1.17
CA ILE A 268 13.38 0.27 -0.78
C ILE A 268 14.37 1.33 -0.29
N SER A 269 14.47 2.47 -0.99
CA SER A 269 15.34 3.58 -0.60
C SER A 269 14.91 4.16 0.75
N GLN A 270 13.61 4.31 0.98
CA GLN A 270 13.07 4.75 2.26
C GLN A 270 13.36 3.75 3.39
N ASP A 271 13.03 2.46 3.20
CA ASP A 271 13.25 1.42 4.19
C ASP A 271 14.74 1.28 4.52
N PHE A 272 15.61 1.36 3.50
CA PHE A 272 17.06 1.32 3.70
C PHE A 272 17.58 2.56 4.43
N LEU A 273 17.09 3.76 4.09
CA LEU A 273 17.42 5.01 4.79
C LEU A 273 17.01 4.94 6.27
N ILE A 274 15.78 4.46 6.55
CA ILE A 274 15.26 4.32 7.91
C ILE A 274 16.07 3.30 8.72
N LEU A 275 16.45 2.18 8.11
CA LEU A 275 17.14 1.08 8.80
C LEU A 275 18.66 1.29 8.91
N ASN A 276 19.27 1.99 7.96
CA ASN A 276 20.72 2.17 7.84
C ASN A 276 21.08 3.62 7.51
N PRO A 277 20.68 4.62 8.33
CA PRO A 277 20.82 6.04 8.02
C PRO A 277 22.27 6.42 7.68
N ASP A 278 23.25 5.89 8.43
CA ASP A 278 24.68 6.17 8.25
C ASP A 278 25.30 5.56 6.98
N SER A 279 24.61 4.61 6.36
CA SER A 279 25.06 3.90 5.15
C SER A 279 24.20 4.21 3.92
N ALA A 280 23.07 4.89 4.12
CA ALA A 280 22.11 5.22 3.07
C ALA A 280 22.74 6.09 1.97
N SER A 281 23.54 7.09 2.34
CA SER A 281 24.28 7.93 1.39
C SER A 281 25.34 7.12 0.62
N LYS A 282 25.97 6.13 1.26
CA LYS A 282 27.04 5.32 0.66
C LYS A 282 26.54 4.33 -0.40
N LEU A 283 25.28 3.90 -0.29
CA LEU A 283 24.68 2.98 -1.27
C LEU A 283 24.51 3.66 -2.63
N THR A 284 24.14 4.94 -2.65
CA THR A 284 24.01 5.76 -3.86
C THR A 284 25.34 6.43 -4.27
N GLU A 285 26.20 6.78 -3.32
CA GLU A 285 27.52 7.40 -3.59
C GLU A 285 28.52 6.45 -4.30
N ASN A 286 28.40 5.13 -4.15
CA ASN A 286 29.31 4.19 -4.83
C ASN A 286 28.89 3.81 -6.25
N TRP A 287 27.70 4.23 -6.69
CA TRP A 287 27.20 3.99 -8.05
C TRP A 287 27.15 5.27 -8.89
N VAL A 288 27.85 6.32 -8.45
CA VAL A 288 27.73 7.67 -9.04
C VAL A 288 28.13 7.67 -10.52
N PRO A 289 27.43 8.47 -11.37
CA PRO A 289 27.66 8.67 -12.80
C PRO A 289 29.07 9.05 -13.28
N VAL A 290 30.09 9.14 -12.40
CA VAL A 290 31.50 9.42 -12.77
C VAL A 290 32.03 8.40 -13.78
N PHE A 291 31.58 7.15 -13.69
CA PHE A 291 31.98 6.11 -14.63
C PHE A 291 31.02 5.97 -15.80
N LYS A 292 29.78 6.46 -15.71
CA LYS A 292 28.76 6.34 -16.77
C LYS A 292 29.31 6.79 -18.12
N ASP A 293 29.82 8.02 -18.19
CA ASP A 293 30.30 8.59 -19.44
C ASP A 293 31.52 7.82 -19.97
N LYS A 294 32.41 7.35 -19.09
CA LYS A 294 33.57 6.53 -19.46
C LYS A 294 33.18 5.14 -19.95
N ILE A 295 32.18 4.52 -19.31
CA ILE A 295 31.67 3.19 -19.68
C ILE A 295 30.95 3.26 -21.02
N LEU A 296 30.08 4.25 -21.22
CA LEU A 296 29.40 4.47 -22.51
C LEU A 296 30.39 4.78 -23.63
N GLN A 297 31.42 5.60 -23.35
CA GLN A 297 32.49 5.90 -24.29
C GLN A 297 33.34 4.67 -24.64
N PHE A 298 33.56 3.76 -23.69
CA PHE A 298 34.31 2.53 -23.95
C PHE A 298 33.45 1.52 -24.71
N ALA A 299 32.19 1.37 -24.33
CA ALA A 299 31.21 0.49 -24.97
C ALA A 299 30.89 0.93 -26.41
N SER A 300 30.99 2.22 -26.75
CA SER A 300 30.77 2.69 -28.13
C SER A 300 31.85 2.23 -29.12
N ARG A 301 33.00 1.75 -28.61
CA ARG A 301 34.09 1.18 -29.41
C ARG A 301 33.94 -0.32 -29.62
N GLU A 302 33.07 -0.97 -28.85
CA GLU A 302 32.81 -2.40 -28.93
C GLU A 302 31.63 -2.67 -29.87
N LYS A 303 31.86 -3.41 -30.95
CA LYS A 303 30.84 -3.68 -31.99
C LYS A 303 29.58 -4.35 -31.43
N GLN A 304 29.71 -5.08 -30.33
CA GLN A 304 28.65 -5.88 -29.74
C GLN A 304 27.65 -5.06 -28.90
N SER A 305 28.00 -3.83 -28.50
CA SER A 305 27.15 -2.92 -27.71
C SER A 305 26.47 -1.81 -28.53
N LEU A 306 26.74 -1.72 -29.83
CA LEU A 306 26.25 -0.64 -30.69
C LEU A 306 24.71 -0.56 -30.76
N ASP A 307 24.02 -1.70 -30.78
CA ASP A 307 22.54 -1.76 -30.82
C ASP A 307 21.88 -1.16 -29.57
N LEU A 308 22.56 -1.21 -28.42
CA LEU A 308 22.05 -0.65 -27.15
C LEU A 308 22.41 0.83 -26.98
N LEU A 309 23.42 1.30 -27.71
CA LEU A 309 23.89 2.69 -27.67
C LEU A 309 23.23 3.55 -28.75
N SER A 310 22.59 2.95 -29.76
CA SER A 310 21.83 3.69 -30.76
C SER A 310 20.68 4.43 -30.08
N SER A 311 20.81 5.75 -29.94
CA SER A 311 19.93 6.70 -29.22
C SER A 311 20.24 7.03 -27.76
N VAL A 312 21.33 6.51 -27.15
CA VAL A 312 21.66 6.80 -25.74
C VAL A 312 21.84 8.31 -25.45
N GLU A 313 22.35 9.07 -26.43
CA GLU A 313 22.55 10.52 -26.32
C GLU A 313 21.24 11.33 -26.27
N LEU A 314 20.12 10.73 -26.70
CA LEU A 314 18.78 11.34 -26.69
C LEU A 314 17.98 11.00 -25.42
N MET A 315 18.54 10.15 -24.54
CA MET A 315 17.87 9.67 -23.31
C MET A 315 18.14 10.60 -22.10
N SER A 316 17.33 10.47 -21.05
CA SER A 316 17.56 11.18 -19.78
C SER A 316 18.85 10.70 -19.09
N ALA A 317 19.42 11.51 -18.19
CA ALA A 317 20.65 11.16 -17.48
C ALA A 317 20.53 9.87 -16.62
N GLU A 318 19.33 9.60 -16.09
CA GLU A 318 19.01 8.40 -15.33
C GLU A 318 18.99 7.17 -16.25
N THR A 319 18.28 7.25 -17.39
CA THR A 319 18.24 6.15 -18.37
C THR A 319 19.60 5.87 -19.00
N GLN A 320 20.41 6.90 -19.26
CA GLN A 320 21.80 6.72 -19.69
C GLN A 320 22.64 5.97 -18.65
N SER A 321 22.36 6.19 -17.36
CA SER A 321 23.03 5.47 -16.28
C SER A 321 22.65 4.00 -16.32
N ASP A 322 21.38 3.66 -16.49
CA ASP A 322 20.93 2.27 -16.64
C ASP A 322 21.55 1.57 -17.85
N VAL A 323 21.63 2.26 -18.99
CA VAL A 323 22.27 1.74 -20.21
C VAL A 323 23.75 1.47 -19.97
N ALA A 324 24.46 2.35 -19.25
CA ALA A 324 25.87 2.15 -18.92
C ALA A 324 26.10 0.86 -18.12
N LEU A 325 25.16 0.48 -17.25
CA LEU A 325 25.24 -0.74 -16.45
C LEU A 325 25.00 -1.99 -17.28
N GLN A 326 24.07 -1.92 -18.23
CA GLN A 326 23.76 -3.03 -19.13
C GLN A 326 24.94 -3.37 -20.07
N VAL A 327 25.76 -2.38 -20.43
CA VAL A 327 26.93 -2.58 -21.31
C VAL A 327 28.23 -2.87 -20.55
N LEU A 328 28.23 -2.74 -19.21
CA LEU A 328 29.42 -2.97 -18.38
C LEU A 328 30.04 -4.38 -18.56
N PRO A 329 29.27 -5.48 -18.69
CA PRO A 329 29.85 -6.82 -18.91
C PRO A 329 30.55 -6.99 -20.27
N VAL A 330 30.34 -6.06 -21.20
CA VAL A 330 30.95 -6.02 -22.54
C VAL A 330 32.32 -5.34 -22.48
N VAL A 331 32.42 -4.30 -21.65
CA VAL A 331 33.63 -3.50 -21.45
C VAL A 331 34.65 -4.22 -20.56
N LEU A 332 34.17 -5.13 -19.70
CA LEU A 332 35.02 -5.89 -18.78
C LEU A 332 35.51 -7.20 -19.41
N PRO A 333 36.77 -7.62 -19.13
CA PRO A 333 37.30 -8.88 -19.66
C PRO A 333 36.43 -10.09 -19.30
N THR A 334 36.07 -10.90 -20.30
CA THR A 334 35.30 -12.13 -20.06
C THR A 334 36.10 -13.09 -19.20
N SER A 335 35.62 -13.33 -17.97
CA SER A 335 36.25 -14.28 -17.05
C SER A 335 35.98 -15.70 -17.52
N VAL A 336 37.06 -16.43 -17.81
CA VAL A 336 37.00 -17.82 -18.24
C VAL A 336 36.89 -18.70 -16.99
N TYR A 337 35.93 -19.62 -16.96
CA TYR A 337 35.72 -20.50 -15.81
C TYR A 337 35.94 -21.97 -16.20
N LYS A 338 36.33 -22.81 -15.23
CA LYS A 338 36.58 -24.24 -15.46
C LYS A 338 35.51 -25.09 -14.80
N ILE A 339 34.99 -26.07 -15.53
CA ILE A 339 34.18 -27.16 -14.97
C ILE A 339 34.97 -28.45 -15.22
N GLY A 340 35.53 -29.00 -14.13
CA GLY A 340 36.49 -30.10 -14.19
C GLY A 340 37.77 -29.70 -14.93
N ARG A 341 38.18 -30.49 -15.94
CA ARG A 341 39.35 -30.18 -16.79
C ARG A 341 39.03 -29.28 -17.99
N LYS A 342 37.75 -28.99 -18.25
CA LYS A 342 37.33 -28.17 -19.40
C LYS A 342 37.20 -26.70 -18.99
N THR A 343 37.68 -25.83 -19.87
CA THR A 343 37.71 -24.38 -19.70
C THR A 343 36.65 -23.76 -20.61
N PHE A 344 35.73 -22.99 -20.04
CA PHE A 344 34.58 -22.39 -20.72
C PHE A 344 34.76 -20.87 -20.76
N LYS A 345 34.62 -20.31 -21.95
CA LYS A 345 34.59 -18.87 -22.18
C LYS A 345 33.17 -18.49 -22.64
N PRO A 346 32.37 -17.82 -21.80
CA PRO A 346 31.00 -17.48 -22.16
C PRO A 346 30.95 -16.51 -23.35
N THR A 347 29.94 -16.69 -24.19
CA THR A 347 29.63 -15.80 -25.33
C THR A 347 29.02 -14.49 -24.84
N PHE A 348 29.00 -13.46 -25.70
CA PHE A 348 28.41 -12.15 -25.40
C PHE A 348 26.99 -12.23 -24.85
N ILE A 349 26.12 -13.03 -25.49
CA ILE A 349 24.71 -13.18 -25.07
C ILE A 349 24.62 -13.85 -23.70
N GLU A 350 25.50 -14.82 -23.43
CA GLU A 350 25.55 -15.52 -22.14
C GLU A 350 26.06 -14.59 -21.03
N THR A 351 27.10 -13.80 -21.28
CA THR A 351 27.61 -12.79 -20.33
C THR A 351 26.57 -11.71 -20.04
N ARG A 352 25.77 -11.31 -21.04
CA ARG A 352 24.65 -10.36 -20.88
C ARG A 352 23.49 -10.94 -20.06
N LYS A 353 23.15 -12.22 -20.28
CA LYS A 353 22.11 -12.94 -19.51
C LYS A 353 22.57 -13.30 -18.09
N ALA A 354 23.87 -13.48 -17.87
CA ALA A 354 24.43 -13.89 -16.59
C ALA A 354 24.23 -12.85 -15.48
N PHE A 355 23.96 -11.58 -15.82
CA PHE A 355 23.69 -10.57 -14.81
C PHE A 355 22.19 -10.32 -14.54
N ILE A 356 21.24 -10.79 -15.37
CA ILE A 356 19.79 -10.74 -15.07
C ILE A 356 19.02 -11.89 -15.77
N ASP A 357 18.63 -12.97 -15.07
CA ASP A 357 17.33 -13.13 -14.38
C ASP A 357 16.98 -14.61 -13.97
N ILE A 358 16.21 -14.73 -12.88
CA ILE A 358 15.29 -15.80 -12.39
C ILE A 358 15.72 -16.77 -11.24
N GLN A 359 14.85 -16.81 -10.21
CA GLN A 359 14.82 -17.37 -8.81
C GLN A 359 14.60 -18.91 -8.65
N PRO A 360 14.54 -19.57 -7.45
CA PRO A 360 14.94 -19.28 -6.03
C PRO A 360 15.95 -20.34 -5.44
N SER A 361 16.62 -20.16 -4.29
CA SER A 361 16.12 -20.39 -2.91
C SER A 361 16.53 -19.24 -1.96
N GLY A 362 15.58 -18.74 -1.18
CA GLY A 362 15.78 -17.60 -0.28
C GLY A 362 16.85 -17.84 0.78
N PHE A 363 17.66 -16.80 1.03
CA PHE A 363 18.63 -16.76 2.10
C PHE A 363 17.95 -16.34 3.41
N ARG A 364 18.41 -16.88 4.54
CA ARG A 364 17.99 -16.39 5.86
C ARG A 364 18.68 -15.05 6.12
N LEU A 365 17.91 -14.08 6.62
CA LEU A 365 18.40 -12.72 6.92
C LEU A 365 19.60 -12.70 7.88
N GLU A 366 19.79 -13.76 8.67
CA GLU A 366 20.87 -13.94 9.64
C GLU A 366 22.24 -14.15 8.97
N ASP A 367 22.29 -14.70 7.75
CA ASP A 367 23.55 -14.99 7.04
C ASP A 367 24.25 -13.71 6.56
N TYR A 368 23.52 -12.59 6.48
CA TYR A 368 24.06 -11.29 6.09
C TYR A 368 24.74 -10.56 7.27
N ARG A 369 24.37 -10.87 8.53
CA ARG A 369 24.98 -10.22 9.70
C ARG A 369 26.44 -10.62 9.93
N ASN A 370 26.83 -11.81 9.50
CA ASN A 370 28.17 -12.36 9.77
C ASN A 370 29.21 -12.04 8.68
N LEU A 371 28.81 -11.32 7.61
CA LEU A 371 29.71 -10.88 6.54
C LEU A 371 30.16 -9.41 6.69
N ALA A 372 29.70 -8.73 7.74
CA ALA A 372 30.04 -7.35 8.06
C ALA A 372 30.76 -7.26 9.43
N LEU A 373 31.77 -8.11 9.63
CA LEU A 373 32.85 -7.89 10.58
C LEU A 373 34.17 -7.77 9.84
#